data_AF-A0A4D4LCG8-F1
#
_entry.id   AF-A0A4D4LCG8-F1
#
_cell.length_a   1.000
_cell.length_b   1.000
_cell.length_c   1.000
_cell.angle_alpha   90.00
_cell.angle_beta   90.00
_cell.angle_gamma   90.00
#
_symmetry.space_group_name_H-M   'P 1'
#
loop_
_entity.id
_entity.type
_entity.pdbx_description
1 polymer ?
#
loop_
_entity_poly.entity_id
_entity_poly.type
_entity_poly.pdbx_seq_one_letter_code
_entity_poly.pdbx_strand_id
1 'polypeptide(L)'
;MTLAAPDPAPTASGLALSGSPPVRGQIATTACMETLQVGYLHAVAAAAGCSLAQPFPDHGIDWHVSHSARSHAVDDEVTIKVQLKATYQIAPDPPGPTFAFTLDNDHLVKLARSPVSVHKILVVMIVPRGREDWLRAGHDRLSLRHCCYWINLAGHPVTGRRRTTVRIPTSRIFDDRALCEIMTRVGAGGRP
;
A
#
# COMPACT_ATOMS: atom_id res chain seq x y z
N MET A 1 23.47 -58.83 -28.45
CA MET A 1 22.08 -58.85 -27.97
C MET A 1 21.48 -57.48 -28.23
N THR A 2 20.56 -57.45 -29.18
CA THR A 2 19.67 -56.34 -29.51
C THR A 2 18.80 -55.99 -28.31
N LEU A 3 18.50 -54.70 -28.12
CA LEU A 3 17.16 -54.19 -27.84
C LEU A 3 17.22 -52.66 -27.93
N ALA A 4 16.75 -52.14 -29.06
CA ALA A 4 16.40 -50.74 -29.23
C ALA A 4 15.19 -50.41 -28.34
N ALA A 5 15.23 -49.24 -27.70
CA ALA A 5 14.08 -48.61 -27.08
C ALA A 5 13.77 -47.30 -27.84
N PRO A 6 12.49 -46.90 -27.93
CA PRO A 6 11.95 -46.13 -29.04
C PRO A 6 12.12 -44.60 -28.90
N ASP A 7 11.98 -43.92 -30.04
CA ASP A 7 12.00 -42.47 -30.23
C ASP A 7 11.07 -41.68 -29.28
N PRO A 8 11.42 -40.43 -28.94
CA PRO A 8 10.56 -39.56 -28.14
C PRO A 8 9.36 -39.06 -28.97
N ALA A 9 8.14 -39.31 -28.48
CA ALA A 9 6.90 -38.72 -28.98
C ALA A 9 6.39 -37.65 -27.98
N PRO A 10 5.50 -36.74 -28.41
CA PRO A 10 5.86 -35.45 -28.99
C PRO A 10 5.63 -34.29 -28.02
N THR A 11 6.20 -33.15 -28.41
CA THR A 11 5.88 -31.79 -27.97
C THR A 11 4.47 -31.61 -27.37
N ALA A 12 4.42 -31.31 -26.07
CA ALA A 12 3.27 -30.65 -25.46
C ALA A 12 3.18 -29.24 -26.03
N SER A 13 2.57 -29.13 -27.22
CA SER A 13 2.02 -27.90 -27.74
C SER A 13 0.94 -27.46 -26.74
N GLY A 14 1.33 -26.57 -25.84
CA GLY A 14 0.41 -25.94 -24.91
C GLY A 14 -0.66 -25.23 -25.72
N LEU A 15 -1.86 -25.79 -25.75
CA LEU A 15 -3.07 -25.15 -26.23
C LEU A 15 -3.13 -23.75 -25.60
N ALA A 16 -2.80 -22.73 -26.40
CA ALA A 16 -3.13 -21.37 -26.07
C ALA A 16 -4.65 -21.35 -25.90
N LEU A 17 -5.11 -21.22 -24.66
CA LEU A 17 -6.52 -21.01 -24.35
C LEU A 17 -6.94 -19.75 -25.11
N SER A 18 -7.60 -19.94 -26.25
CA SER A 18 -8.14 -18.89 -27.11
C SER A 18 -9.43 -18.34 -26.51
N GLY A 19 -9.38 -17.97 -25.23
CA GLY A 19 -10.44 -17.21 -24.59
C GLY A 19 -10.23 -15.73 -24.90
N SER A 20 -11.26 -15.05 -25.41
CA SER A 20 -11.26 -13.59 -25.42
C SER A 20 -10.95 -13.07 -24.01
N PRO A 21 -10.14 -12.01 -23.88
CA PRO A 21 -9.84 -11.46 -22.57
C PRO A 21 -11.15 -11.12 -21.83
N PRO A 22 -11.20 -11.35 -20.51
CA PRO A 22 -12.41 -11.09 -19.75
C PRO A 22 -12.81 -9.61 -19.85
N VAL A 23 -14.10 -9.37 -20.06
CA VAL A 23 -14.65 -8.01 -20.13
C VAL A 23 -14.60 -7.38 -18.75
N ARG A 24 -13.94 -6.22 -18.62
CA ARG A 24 -13.82 -5.47 -17.35
C ARG A 24 -14.85 -4.33 -17.30
N GLY A 25 -15.26 -3.96 -16.08
CA GLY A 25 -16.13 -2.81 -15.85
C GLY A 25 -15.47 -1.46 -16.18
N GLN A 26 -16.29 -0.43 -16.37
CA GLN A 26 -15.92 0.88 -16.93
C GLN A 26 -15.52 1.95 -15.88
N ILE A 27 -15.36 1.57 -14.61
CA ILE A 27 -14.90 2.49 -13.56
C ILE A 27 -13.51 3.03 -13.92
N ALA A 28 -13.28 4.32 -13.69
CA ALA A 28 -11.99 4.97 -13.93
C ALA A 28 -10.84 4.21 -13.23
N THR A 29 -9.71 4.06 -13.93
CA THR A 29 -8.57 3.30 -13.39
C THR A 29 -8.09 3.83 -12.05
N THR A 30 -8.05 5.16 -11.87
CA THR A 30 -7.64 5.79 -10.60
C THR A 30 -8.57 5.44 -9.44
N ALA A 31 -9.90 5.40 -9.67
CA ALA A 31 -10.86 4.96 -8.66
C ALA A 31 -10.69 3.45 -8.36
N CYS A 32 -10.38 2.63 -9.37
CA CYS A 32 -10.06 1.21 -9.12
C CYS A 32 -8.77 1.04 -8.30
N MET A 33 -7.76 1.89 -8.49
CA MET A 33 -6.53 1.87 -7.69
C MET A 33 -6.81 2.25 -6.23
N GLU A 34 -7.67 3.24 -6.01
CA GLU A 34 -8.12 3.64 -4.69
C GLU A 34 -8.85 2.47 -3.99
N THR A 35 -9.80 1.82 -4.66
CA THR A 35 -10.47 0.62 -4.13
C THR A 35 -9.49 -0.50 -3.81
N LEU A 36 -8.50 -0.75 -4.68
CA LEU A 36 -7.47 -1.76 -4.43
C LEU A 36 -6.65 -1.43 -3.18
N GLN A 37 -6.27 -0.17 -3.00
CA GLN A 37 -5.51 0.29 -1.83
C GLN A 37 -6.31 0.23 -0.54
N VAL A 38 -7.60 0.57 -0.59
CA VAL A 38 -8.50 0.37 0.54
C VAL A 38 -8.58 -1.11 0.92
N GLY A 39 -8.70 -2.01 -0.06
CA GLY A 39 -8.68 -3.46 0.19
C GLY A 39 -7.37 -3.93 0.84
N TYR A 40 -6.23 -3.41 0.39
CA TYR A 40 -4.94 -3.71 1.00
C TYR A 40 -4.83 -3.21 2.45
N LEU A 41 -5.28 -1.97 2.72
CA LEU A 41 -5.30 -1.42 4.07
C LEU A 41 -6.14 -2.29 5.01
N HIS A 42 -7.31 -2.77 4.57
CA HIS A 42 -8.13 -3.71 5.35
C HIS A 42 -7.40 -5.02 5.64
N ALA A 43 -6.71 -5.60 4.66
CA ALA A 43 -5.95 -6.82 4.86
C ALA A 43 -4.82 -6.64 5.87
N VAL A 44 -4.06 -5.55 5.76
CA VAL A 44 -2.97 -5.20 6.69
C VAL A 44 -3.52 -4.95 8.10
N ALA A 45 -4.59 -4.16 8.23
CA ALA A 45 -5.20 -3.86 9.53
C ALA A 45 -5.75 -5.13 10.20
N ALA A 46 -6.41 -6.01 9.43
CA ALA A 46 -6.92 -7.28 9.96
C ALA A 46 -5.79 -8.18 10.47
N ALA A 47 -4.69 -8.30 9.72
CA ALA A 47 -3.52 -9.08 10.13
C ALA A 47 -2.80 -8.47 11.36
N ALA A 48 -2.77 -7.14 11.46
CA ALA A 48 -2.18 -6.41 12.59
C ALA A 48 -3.11 -6.30 13.81
N GLY A 49 -4.34 -6.80 13.74
CA GLY A 49 -5.33 -6.67 14.82
C GLY A 49 -5.78 -5.22 15.09
N CYS A 50 -5.76 -4.36 14.06
CA CYS A 50 -6.16 -2.96 14.14
C CYS A 50 -7.60 -2.74 13.68
N SER A 51 -8.28 -1.75 14.25
CA SER A 51 -9.58 -1.28 13.76
C SER A 51 -9.41 -0.13 12.77
N LEU A 52 -10.37 0.00 11.86
CA LEU A 52 -10.39 1.02 10.81
C LEU A 52 -11.68 1.85 10.90
N ALA A 53 -11.55 3.17 10.78
CA ALA A 53 -12.68 4.08 10.68
C ALA A 53 -12.42 5.15 9.61
N GLN A 54 -13.44 5.46 8.81
CA GLN A 54 -13.37 6.58 7.86
C GLN A 54 -13.84 7.86 8.54
N PRO A 55 -13.10 8.98 8.42
CA PRO A 55 -13.55 10.25 8.95
C PRO A 55 -14.73 10.78 8.13
N PHE A 56 -15.71 11.37 8.82
CA PHE A 56 -16.82 12.08 8.20
C PHE A 56 -17.02 13.43 8.88
N PRO A 57 -16.98 14.55 8.14
CA PRO A 57 -16.60 14.66 6.72
C PRO A 57 -15.10 14.35 6.48
N ASP A 58 -14.75 13.90 5.26
CA ASP A 58 -13.34 13.73 4.86
C ASP A 58 -12.67 15.08 4.60
N HIS A 59 -11.54 15.30 5.26
CA HIS A 59 -10.72 16.50 5.14
C HIS A 59 -9.29 16.18 4.65
N GLY A 60 -9.15 15.22 3.75
CA GLY A 60 -7.88 14.81 3.14
C GLY A 60 -7.09 13.83 4.02
N ILE A 61 -7.77 13.12 4.91
CA ILE A 61 -7.25 11.97 5.66
C ILE A 61 -8.23 10.85 5.39
N ASP A 62 -7.78 9.77 4.76
CA ASP A 62 -8.69 8.75 4.26
C ASP A 62 -9.15 7.79 5.37
N TRP A 63 -8.28 7.49 6.34
CA TRP A 63 -8.56 6.50 7.39
C TRP A 63 -7.97 6.88 8.74
N HIS A 64 -8.68 6.50 9.80
CA HIS A 64 -8.13 6.31 11.14
C HIS A 64 -7.86 4.83 11.36
N VAL A 65 -6.70 4.52 11.91
CA VAL A 65 -6.31 3.17 12.30
C VAL A 65 -6.07 3.19 13.80
N SER A 66 -6.79 2.37 14.57
CA SER A 66 -6.57 2.22 16.01
C SER A 66 -6.01 0.85 16.35
N HIS A 67 -5.16 0.80 17.36
CA HIS A 67 -4.56 -0.42 17.88
C HIS A 67 -4.62 -0.42 19.41
N SER A 68 -5.30 -1.43 19.96
CA SER A 68 -5.46 -1.59 21.40
C SER A 68 -4.47 -2.61 21.96
N ALA A 69 -3.68 -2.21 22.95
CA ALA A 69 -2.73 -3.10 23.64
C ALA A 69 -2.47 -2.64 25.08
N ARG A 70 -2.41 -3.61 26.00
CA ARG A 70 -2.10 -3.35 27.42
C ARG A 70 -0.70 -2.76 27.66
N SER A 71 0.19 -2.89 26.68
CA SER A 71 1.57 -2.39 26.75
C SER A 71 1.69 -0.90 26.38
N HIS A 72 0.62 -0.26 25.94
CA HIS A 72 0.61 1.17 25.68
C HIS A 72 0.75 1.96 26.97
N ALA A 73 1.44 3.10 26.90
CA ALA A 73 1.92 3.82 28.08
C ALA A 73 0.87 4.75 28.71
N VAL A 74 -0.08 5.27 27.93
CA VAL A 74 -1.05 6.29 28.37
C VAL A 74 -2.46 5.73 28.36
N ASP A 75 -2.98 5.44 27.17
CA ASP A 75 -4.28 4.80 26.95
C ASP A 75 -4.06 3.37 26.45
N ASP A 76 -5.04 2.49 26.65
CA ASP A 76 -5.00 1.11 26.13
C ASP A 76 -5.24 1.04 24.62
N GLU A 77 -5.59 2.16 23.98
CA GLU A 77 -5.71 2.34 22.54
C GLU A 77 -4.88 3.52 22.05
N VAL A 78 -4.22 3.35 20.90
CA VAL A 78 -3.66 4.47 20.14
C VAL A 78 -4.22 4.51 18.74
N THR A 79 -4.36 5.72 18.20
CA THR A 79 -4.83 5.97 16.84
C THR A 79 -3.76 6.69 16.03
N ILE A 80 -3.61 6.30 14.77
CA ILE A 80 -2.94 7.11 13.75
C ILE A 80 -3.91 7.44 12.62
N LYS A 81 -3.61 8.53 11.92
CA LYS A 81 -4.30 8.98 10.71
C LYS A 81 -3.50 8.57 9.49
N VAL A 82 -4.17 8.02 8.48
CA VAL A 82 -3.55 7.53 7.27
C VAL A 82 -4.13 8.26 6.08
N GLN A 83 -3.25 8.84 5.26
CA GLN A 83 -3.60 9.29 3.92
C GLN A 83 -3.10 8.26 2.90
N LEU A 84 -3.98 7.84 2.00
CA LEU A 84 -3.73 6.89 0.93
C LEU A 84 -3.47 7.65 -0.38
N LYS A 85 -2.45 7.21 -1.11
CA LYS A 85 -2.22 7.58 -2.51
C LYS A 85 -1.80 6.34 -3.30
N ALA A 86 -2.23 6.25 -4.55
CA ALA A 86 -1.81 5.19 -5.46
C ALA A 86 -1.27 5.77 -6.77
N THR A 87 -0.27 5.11 -7.36
CA THR A 87 0.31 5.50 -8.65
C THR A 87 0.74 4.29 -9.49
N TYR A 88 0.57 4.40 -10.81
CA TYR A 88 1.19 3.51 -11.80
C TYR A 88 2.35 4.18 -12.55
N GLN A 89 2.64 5.45 -12.25
CA GLN A 89 3.67 6.24 -12.93
C GLN A 89 5.09 5.85 -12.53
N ILE A 90 5.22 5.13 -11.41
CA ILE A 90 6.47 4.59 -10.89
C ILE A 90 6.44 3.08 -11.14
N ALA A 91 7.54 2.54 -11.65
CA ALA A 91 7.66 1.10 -11.82
C ALA A 91 7.65 0.39 -10.44
N PRO A 92 7.04 -0.80 -10.32
CA PRO A 92 7.23 -1.65 -9.15
C PRO A 92 8.71 -1.90 -8.88
N ASP A 93 9.06 -2.12 -7.61
CA ASP A 93 10.44 -2.25 -7.14
C ASP A 93 11.35 -1.09 -7.60
N PRO A 94 11.10 0.15 -7.11
CA PRO A 94 11.86 1.31 -7.52
C PRO A 94 13.35 1.14 -7.18
N PRO A 95 14.27 1.46 -8.11
CA PRO A 95 15.69 1.29 -7.85
C PRO A 95 16.16 2.30 -6.79
N GLY A 96 17.00 1.81 -5.87
CA GLY A 96 17.66 2.64 -4.87
C GLY A 96 16.89 2.81 -3.56
N PRO A 97 17.39 3.66 -2.63
CA PRO A 97 16.88 3.74 -1.27
C PRO A 97 15.59 4.55 -1.12
N THR A 98 15.24 5.37 -2.13
CA THR A 98 14.02 6.19 -2.12
C THR A 98 13.48 6.41 -3.53
N PHE A 99 12.17 6.66 -3.64
CA PHE A 99 11.55 7.18 -4.86
C PHE A 99 10.89 8.54 -4.63
N ALA A 100 10.75 9.31 -5.70
CA ALA A 100 10.13 10.64 -5.65
C ALA A 100 8.61 10.53 -5.79
N PHE A 101 7.86 11.24 -4.94
CA PHE A 101 6.42 11.33 -5.02
C PHE A 101 5.96 12.77 -4.82
N THR A 102 5.11 13.26 -5.72
CA THR A 102 4.68 14.67 -5.72
C THR A 102 3.30 14.82 -5.11
N LEU A 103 3.19 15.67 -4.08
CA LEU A 103 1.94 15.99 -3.39
C LEU A 103 1.52 17.43 -3.69
N ASP A 104 0.21 17.67 -3.74
CA ASP A 104 -0.32 19.03 -3.60
C ASP A 104 0.01 19.58 -2.22
N ASN A 105 0.39 20.85 -2.16
CA ASN A 105 0.85 21.48 -0.93
C ASN A 105 -0.22 21.45 0.18
N ASP A 106 -1.51 21.52 -0.16
CA ASP A 106 -2.59 21.46 0.82
C ASP A 106 -2.65 20.09 1.54
N HIS A 107 -2.34 19.00 0.84
CA HIS A 107 -2.20 17.67 1.45
C HIS A 107 -0.92 17.59 2.29
N LEU A 108 0.20 18.09 1.76
CA LEU A 108 1.47 18.08 2.49
C LEU A 108 1.39 18.87 3.79
N VAL A 109 0.80 20.07 3.80
CA VAL A 109 0.63 20.90 5.01
C VAL A 109 -0.12 20.14 6.10
N LYS A 110 -1.17 19.39 5.74
CA LYS A 110 -1.92 18.56 6.69
C LYS A 110 -1.06 17.44 7.26
N LEU A 111 -0.34 16.70 6.41
CA LEU A 111 0.54 15.61 6.83
C LEU A 111 1.75 16.10 7.64
N ALA A 112 2.29 17.26 7.30
CA ALA A 112 3.51 17.82 7.88
C ALA A 112 3.30 18.61 9.18
N ARG A 113 2.05 18.87 9.57
CA ARG A 113 1.75 19.55 10.84
C ARG A 113 2.46 18.85 12.01
N SER A 114 3.18 19.63 12.81
CA SER A 114 3.91 19.21 14.00
C SER A 114 3.99 20.40 14.98
N PRO A 115 3.90 20.21 16.31
CA PRO A 115 3.56 18.95 17.00
C PRO A 115 2.09 18.55 16.76
N VAL A 116 1.76 17.28 17.02
CA VAL A 116 0.41 16.71 16.92
C VAL A 116 0.17 15.71 18.05
N SER A 117 -1.07 15.60 18.53
CA SER A 117 -1.50 14.54 19.45
C SER A 117 -1.73 13.21 18.73
N VAL A 118 -2.30 13.25 17.52
CA VAL A 118 -2.55 12.07 16.67
C VAL A 118 -1.62 12.13 15.47
N HIS A 119 -0.71 11.16 15.39
CA HIS A 119 0.25 11.07 14.30
C HIS A 119 -0.42 10.76 12.96
N LYS A 120 0.22 11.20 11.88
CA LYS A 120 -0.21 11.01 10.50
C LYS A 120 0.86 10.30 9.69
N ILE A 121 0.47 9.37 8.84
CA ILE A 121 1.36 8.78 7.84
C ILE A 121 0.73 8.88 6.45
N LEU A 122 1.59 8.98 5.45
CA LEU A 122 1.23 8.78 4.06
C LEU A 122 1.56 7.35 3.67
N VAL A 123 0.62 6.65 3.04
CA VAL A 123 0.84 5.33 2.43
C VAL A 123 0.68 5.47 0.92
N VAL A 124 1.74 5.16 0.18
CA VAL A 124 1.78 5.23 -1.28
C VAL A 124 1.84 3.83 -1.87
N MET A 125 0.78 3.43 -2.57
CA MET A 125 0.75 2.20 -3.36
C MET A 125 1.36 2.43 -4.74
N ILE A 126 2.33 1.60 -5.10
CA ILE A 126 2.77 1.44 -6.48
C ILE A 126 2.09 0.19 -7.06
N VAL A 127 1.42 0.36 -8.19
CA VAL A 127 0.65 -0.71 -8.86
C VAL A 127 1.07 -0.85 -10.33
N PRO A 128 1.07 -2.05 -10.93
CA PRO A 128 1.28 -2.24 -12.36
C PRO A 128 0.34 -1.40 -13.21
N ARG A 129 0.77 -1.03 -14.41
CA ARG A 129 -0.04 -0.21 -15.33
C ARG A 129 -1.25 -0.96 -15.89
N GLY A 130 -1.09 -2.24 -16.20
CA GLY A 130 -2.17 -3.11 -16.67
C GLY A 130 -3.03 -3.62 -15.51
N ARG A 131 -4.35 -3.42 -15.56
CA ARG A 131 -5.30 -3.86 -14.52
C ARG A 131 -5.36 -5.38 -14.39
N GLU A 132 -5.08 -6.07 -15.48
CA GLU A 132 -4.94 -7.53 -15.58
C GLU A 132 -3.81 -8.09 -14.74
N ASP A 133 -2.83 -7.27 -14.39
CA ASP A 133 -1.71 -7.68 -13.57
C ASP A 133 -1.94 -7.47 -12.09
N TRP A 134 -3.00 -6.78 -11.66
CA TRP A 134 -3.14 -6.35 -10.26
C TRP A 134 -3.40 -7.50 -9.29
N LEU A 135 -4.12 -8.54 -9.72
CA LEU A 135 -4.61 -9.59 -8.84
C LEU A 135 -4.58 -10.94 -9.56
N ARG A 136 -4.05 -11.96 -8.89
CA ARG A 136 -4.11 -13.35 -9.30
C ARG A 136 -4.59 -14.20 -8.13
N ALA A 137 -5.68 -14.92 -8.32
CA ALA A 137 -6.19 -15.86 -7.34
C ALA A 137 -5.77 -17.28 -7.72
N GLY A 138 -5.30 -18.04 -6.73
CA GLY A 138 -5.08 -19.47 -6.81
C GLY A 138 -5.76 -20.17 -5.63
N HIS A 139 -5.66 -21.49 -5.58
CA HIS A 139 -6.26 -22.27 -4.49
C HIS A 139 -5.60 -22.01 -3.12
N ASP A 140 -4.31 -21.67 -3.11
CA ASP A 140 -3.52 -21.47 -1.90
C ASP A 140 -3.42 -20.00 -1.47
N ARG A 141 -3.55 -19.06 -2.42
CA ARG A 141 -3.33 -17.63 -2.14
C ARG A 141 -4.03 -16.70 -3.11
N LEU A 142 -4.27 -15.48 -2.61
CA LEU A 142 -4.56 -14.30 -3.39
C LEU A 142 -3.30 -13.43 -3.51
N SER A 143 -2.72 -13.35 -4.71
CA SER A 143 -1.54 -12.53 -4.99
C SER A 143 -1.97 -11.18 -5.55
N LEU A 144 -1.73 -10.11 -4.79
CA LEU A 144 -1.92 -8.75 -5.24
C LEU A 144 -0.56 -8.20 -5.71
N ARG A 145 -0.38 -7.89 -7.00
CA ARG A 145 0.88 -7.31 -7.49
C ARG A 145 0.87 -5.81 -7.26
N HIS A 146 1.42 -5.39 -6.14
CA HIS A 146 1.54 -3.99 -5.72
C HIS A 146 2.53 -3.93 -4.56
N CYS A 147 2.98 -2.72 -4.21
CA CYS A 147 3.70 -2.51 -2.95
C CYS A 147 3.28 -1.16 -2.36
N CYS A 148 2.88 -1.16 -1.10
CA CYS A 148 2.58 0.05 -0.35
C CYS A 148 3.81 0.44 0.47
N TYR A 149 4.17 1.71 0.41
CA TYR A 149 5.28 2.28 1.18
C TYR A 149 4.75 3.37 2.10
N TRP A 150 5.31 3.50 3.30
CA TRP A 150 4.84 4.49 4.26
C TRP A 150 5.91 5.50 4.68
N ILE A 151 5.46 6.70 5.04
CA ILE A 151 6.32 7.75 5.60
C ILE A 151 5.54 8.66 6.55
N ASN A 152 6.15 9.03 7.67
CA ASN A 152 5.71 10.16 8.49
C ASN A 152 6.36 11.45 7.96
N LEU A 153 5.54 12.44 7.60
CA LEU A 153 6.00 13.72 7.04
C LEU A 153 6.02 14.86 8.05
N ALA A 154 5.88 14.59 9.36
CA ALA A 154 5.81 15.63 10.37
C ALA A 154 7.06 16.54 10.31
N GLY A 155 6.84 17.85 10.20
CA GLY A 155 7.90 18.85 10.05
C GLY A 155 8.49 18.97 8.64
N HIS A 156 8.02 18.21 7.65
CA HIS A 156 8.52 18.32 6.27
C HIS A 156 8.17 19.68 5.66
N PRO A 157 9.14 20.43 5.10
CA PRO A 157 8.87 21.74 4.52
C PRO A 157 8.11 21.64 3.19
N VAL A 158 7.30 22.65 2.90
CA VAL A 158 6.75 22.90 1.56
C VAL A 158 7.83 23.62 0.75
N THR A 159 8.24 23.06 -0.38
CA THR A 159 9.36 23.61 -1.19
C THR A 159 8.94 24.13 -2.56
N GLY A 160 7.81 23.67 -3.11
CA GLY A 160 7.29 24.18 -4.38
C GLY A 160 6.10 25.11 -4.23
N ARG A 161 5.73 25.82 -5.30
CA ARG A 161 4.64 26.83 -5.29
C ARG A 161 3.24 26.24 -5.10
N ARG A 162 2.96 25.11 -5.76
CA ARG A 162 1.66 24.40 -5.68
C ARG A 162 1.80 22.95 -5.23
N ARG A 163 2.93 22.34 -5.55
CA ARG A 163 3.23 20.95 -5.29
C ARG A 163 4.64 20.81 -4.76
N THR A 164 4.85 19.84 -3.89
CA THR A 164 6.15 19.52 -3.30
C THR A 164 6.44 18.05 -3.55
N THR A 165 7.67 17.75 -3.96
CA THR A 165 8.15 16.38 -4.12
C THR A 165 8.77 15.91 -2.82
N VAL A 166 8.28 14.81 -2.28
CA VAL A 166 8.86 14.11 -1.12
C VAL A 166 9.61 12.86 -1.58
N ARG A 167 10.58 12.41 -0.78
CA ARG A 167 11.33 11.17 -1.03
C ARG A 167 10.83 10.08 -0.09
N ILE A 168 10.27 9.01 -0.66
CA ILE A 168 9.68 7.90 0.09
C ILE A 168 10.69 6.74 0.12
N PRO A 169 11.09 6.24 1.31
CA PRO A 169 12.03 5.13 1.43
C PRO A 169 11.47 3.82 0.89
N THR A 170 12.26 3.11 0.07
CA THR A 170 11.89 1.79 -0.45
C THR A 170 11.96 0.69 0.60
N SER A 171 12.71 0.90 1.70
CA SER A 171 12.76 -0.02 2.84
C SER A 171 11.53 0.03 3.75
N ARG A 172 10.66 1.04 3.61
CA ARG A 172 9.47 1.23 4.46
C ARG A 172 8.23 0.65 3.79
N ILE A 173 8.21 -0.67 3.60
CA ILE A 173 7.02 -1.39 3.15
C ILE A 173 5.96 -1.31 4.25
N PHE A 174 4.71 -1.08 3.85
CA PHE A 174 3.57 -0.97 4.76
C PHE A 174 2.82 -2.30 4.82
N ASP A 175 3.35 -3.25 5.59
CA ASP A 175 2.69 -4.52 5.89
C ASP A 175 2.14 -4.54 7.33
N ASP A 176 1.62 -5.68 7.77
CA ASP A 176 1.09 -5.89 9.12
C ASP A 176 2.16 -5.69 10.19
N ARG A 177 3.39 -6.18 9.96
CA ARG A 177 4.51 -6.03 10.88
C ARG A 177 4.89 -4.56 11.06
N ALA A 178 5.04 -3.83 9.97
CA ALA A 178 5.32 -2.40 9.99
C ALA A 178 4.21 -1.63 10.73
N LEU A 179 2.95 -2.00 10.53
CA LEU A 179 1.84 -1.39 11.26
C LEU A 179 1.92 -1.68 12.77
N CYS A 180 2.17 -2.92 13.18
CA CYS A 180 2.38 -3.27 14.59
C CYS A 180 3.55 -2.48 15.22
N GLU A 181 4.68 -2.34 14.50
CA GLU A 181 5.84 -1.59 14.96
C GLU A 181 5.56 -0.08 15.10
N ILE A 182 4.82 0.51 14.15
CA ILE A 182 4.36 1.90 14.24
C ILE A 182 3.47 2.07 15.48
N MET A 183 2.47 1.21 15.63
CA MET A 183 1.50 1.32 16.72
C MET A 183 2.14 1.11 18.09
N THR A 184 3.08 0.19 18.21
CA THR A 184 3.84 -0.04 19.45
C THR A 184 4.66 1.18 19.83
N ARG A 185 5.35 1.80 18.87
CA ARG A 185 6.14 3.03 19.12
C ARG A 185 5.25 4.20 19.51
N VAL A 186 4.14 4.40 18.81
CA VAL A 186 3.15 5.45 19.15
C VAL A 186 2.54 5.18 20.53
N GLY A 187 2.20 3.94 20.83
CA GLY A 187 1.75 3.45 22.14
C GLY A 187 2.67 3.79 23.29
N ALA A 188 3.98 3.77 23.05
CA ALA A 188 5.01 4.15 24.02
C ALA A 188 5.27 5.67 24.08
N GLY A 189 4.46 6.51 23.41
CA GLY A 189 4.68 7.96 23.32
C GLY A 189 5.71 8.40 22.27
N GLY A 190 6.18 7.46 21.45
CA GLY A 190 7.06 7.71 20.32
C GLY A 190 6.32 8.20 19.07
N ARG A 191 7.02 8.20 17.94
CA ARG A 191 6.48 8.58 16.63
C ARG A 191 6.53 7.39 15.67
N PRO A 192 5.67 7.35 14.63
CA PRO A 192 5.79 6.39 13.55
C PRO A 192 7.17 6.39 12.89
#